data_AF-A0A3D9BH97-F1
#
_entry.id   AF-A0A3D9BH97-F1
#
_cell.length_a   1.000
_cell.length_b   1.000
_cell.length_c   1.000
_cell.angle_alpha   90.00
_cell.angle_beta   90.00
_cell.angle_gamma   90.00
#
_symmetry.space_group_name_H-M   'P 1'
#
loop_
_entity.id
_entity.type
_entity.pdbx_description
1 polymer ?
#
loop_
_entity_poly.entity_id
_entity_poly.type
_entity_poly.pdbx_seq_one_letter_code
_entity_poly.pdbx_strand_id
1 'polypeptide(L)'
;MEKSRKAILGSNDGGMMGDPYQGTEIKNGILEISHYGGSSWKWGGTDKYRFQNGHFELIGFFSESGKPEEYWTTVDFNLSTGKIVYEKEVANKKEYGNSKKEVFIKKGMKINLQNRNQEKRREILLPKTKEKIYI
;
A
#
# COMPACT_ATOMS: atom_id res chain seq x y z
N MET A 1 4.30 -24.78 -9.47
CA MET A 1 4.64 -23.38 -9.81
C MET A 1 3.55 -22.47 -9.30
N GLU A 2 3.88 -21.47 -8.49
CA GLU A 2 2.95 -20.41 -8.09
C GLU A 2 2.83 -19.37 -9.23
N LYS A 3 1.62 -18.88 -9.49
CA LYS A 3 1.34 -17.83 -10.48
C LYS A 3 0.25 -16.91 -9.96
N SER A 4 0.29 -15.64 -10.33
CA SER A 4 -0.73 -14.66 -9.95
C SER A 4 -1.11 -13.75 -11.11
N ARG A 5 -2.39 -13.36 -11.14
CA ARG A 5 -2.93 -12.26 -11.96
C ARG A 5 -3.48 -11.12 -11.09
N LYS A 6 -3.12 -11.12 -9.80
CA LYS A 6 -3.67 -10.22 -8.78
C LYS A 6 -2.61 -9.34 -8.12
N ALA A 7 -1.32 -9.59 -8.35
CA ALA A 7 -0.24 -8.81 -7.73
C ALA A 7 0.18 -7.59 -8.57
N ILE A 8 0.04 -7.65 -9.88
CA ILE A 8 0.30 -6.54 -10.81
C ILE A 8 -1.05 -5.96 -11.25
N LEU A 9 -1.16 -4.64 -11.24
CA LEU A 9 -2.35 -3.92 -11.70
C LEU A 9 -2.47 -3.92 -13.23
N GLY A 10 -3.66 -3.62 -13.75
CA GLY A 10 -3.90 -3.51 -15.17
C GLY A 10 -3.23 -2.27 -15.79
N SER A 11 -2.94 -2.34 -17.09
CA SER A 11 -2.22 -1.29 -17.84
C SER A 11 -2.93 0.07 -17.92
N ASN A 12 -4.18 0.16 -17.45
CA ASN A 12 -4.97 1.40 -17.42
C ASN A 12 -5.35 1.80 -15.99
N ASP A 13 -4.86 1.10 -14.98
CA ASP A 13 -5.23 1.32 -13.58
C ASP A 13 -4.48 2.52 -12.97
N GLY A 14 -3.50 3.10 -13.67
CA GLY A 14 -2.70 4.26 -13.24
C GLY A 14 -3.39 5.61 -13.39
N GLY A 15 -4.65 5.65 -13.83
CA GLY A 15 -5.37 6.90 -14.09
C GLY A 15 -4.84 7.59 -15.35
N MET A 16 -4.63 8.91 -15.30
CA MET A 16 -4.15 9.67 -16.48
C MET A 16 -2.72 9.28 -16.91
N MET A 17 -1.95 8.63 -16.03
CA MET A 17 -0.60 8.14 -16.34
C MET A 17 -0.58 6.82 -17.11
N GLY A 18 -1.72 6.13 -17.26
CA GLY A 18 -1.78 4.84 -17.97
C GLY A 18 -1.35 3.67 -17.11
N ASP A 19 -0.27 2.99 -17.49
CA ASP A 19 0.19 1.78 -16.80
C ASP A 19 0.88 2.15 -15.48
N PRO A 20 0.37 1.70 -14.32
CA PRO A 20 0.96 2.04 -13.05
C PRO A 20 2.20 1.19 -12.71
N TYR A 21 2.49 0.11 -13.44
CA TYR A 21 3.60 -0.78 -13.11
C TYR A 21 4.96 -0.07 -13.23
N GLN A 22 5.69 0.03 -12.11
CA GLN A 22 7.00 0.68 -12.06
C GLN A 22 8.16 -0.31 -12.08
N GLY A 23 7.92 -1.57 -11.73
CA GLY A 23 8.95 -2.59 -11.76
C GLY A 23 8.78 -3.67 -10.71
N THR A 24 9.61 -4.69 -10.88
CA THR A 24 9.76 -5.82 -9.97
C THR A 24 11.24 -6.06 -9.74
N GLU A 25 11.66 -6.18 -8.49
CA GLU A 25 13.05 -6.44 -8.11
C GLU A 25 13.08 -7.58 -7.07
N ILE A 26 14.14 -8.40 -7.11
CA ILE A 26 14.48 -9.29 -6.00
C ILE A 26 15.75 -8.79 -5.34
N LYS A 27 15.64 -8.38 -4.07
CA LYS A 27 16.76 -7.88 -3.28
C LYS A 27 16.75 -8.53 -1.90
N ASN A 28 17.89 -9.07 -1.48
CA ASN A 28 18.05 -9.74 -0.18
C ASN A 28 16.97 -10.81 0.10
N GLY A 29 16.59 -11.58 -0.93
CA GLY A 29 15.57 -12.64 -0.82
C GLY A 29 14.12 -12.13 -0.72
N ILE A 30 13.89 -10.84 -0.92
CA ILE A 30 12.56 -10.22 -0.94
C ILE A 30 12.21 -9.84 -2.37
N LEU A 31 11.04 -10.26 -2.82
CA LEU A 31 10.43 -9.81 -4.07
C LEU A 31 9.66 -8.52 -3.80
N GLU A 32 10.04 -7.42 -4.46
CA GLU A 32 9.36 -6.13 -4.37
C GLU A 32 8.64 -5.83 -5.68
N ILE A 33 7.38 -5.41 -5.59
CA ILE A 33 6.57 -4.99 -6.74
C ILE A 33 6.06 -3.58 -6.46
N SER A 34 6.37 -2.64 -7.36
CA SER A 34 6.04 -1.23 -7.17
C SER A 34 5.08 -0.72 -8.24
N HIS A 35 4.16 0.14 -7.81
CA HIS A 35 3.20 0.82 -8.65
C HIS A 35 3.16 2.31 -8.34
N TYR A 36 2.90 3.12 -9.36
CA TYR A 36 2.73 4.56 -9.23
C TYR A 36 1.75 5.07 -10.28
N GLY A 37 0.89 6.00 -9.91
CA GLY A 37 -0.09 6.57 -10.83
C GLY A 37 -0.74 7.85 -10.33
N GLY A 38 -1.80 8.25 -11.04
CA GLY A 38 -2.63 9.39 -10.71
C GLY A 38 -2.64 10.47 -11.79
N SER A 39 -2.93 11.69 -11.36
CA SER A 39 -2.95 12.91 -12.19
C SER A 39 -2.50 14.10 -11.33
N SER A 40 -3.36 15.06 -11.01
CA SER A 40 -3.10 16.08 -9.98
C SER A 40 -3.04 15.45 -8.59
N TRP A 41 -3.86 14.43 -8.34
CA TRP A 41 -3.75 13.57 -7.16
C TRP A 41 -2.87 12.37 -7.51
N LYS A 42 -1.85 12.10 -6.71
CA LYS A 42 -0.86 11.04 -6.93
C LYS A 42 -1.09 9.90 -5.96
N TRP A 43 -0.70 8.70 -6.37
CA TRP A 43 -0.60 7.54 -5.50
C TRP A 43 0.53 6.63 -5.93
N GLY A 44 1.05 5.87 -4.97
CA GLY A 44 2.05 4.86 -5.20
C GLY A 44 2.06 3.83 -4.09
N GLY A 45 2.84 2.78 -4.29
CA GLY A 45 3.05 1.77 -3.26
C GLY A 45 3.97 0.66 -3.69
N THR A 46 4.47 -0.06 -2.69
CA THR A 46 5.37 -1.19 -2.87
C THR A 46 4.91 -2.33 -1.98
N ASP A 47 4.64 -3.47 -2.62
CA ASP A 47 4.42 -4.73 -1.94
C ASP A 47 5.75 -5.49 -1.81
N LYS A 48 6.03 -6.01 -0.61
CA LYS A 48 7.22 -6.80 -0.31
C LYS A 48 6.83 -8.22 0.06
N TYR A 49 7.30 -9.19 -0.71
CA TYR A 49 7.01 -10.61 -0.52
C TYR A 49 8.26 -11.39 -0.13
N ARG A 50 8.08 -12.38 0.74
CA ARG A 50 9.09 -13.39 1.05
C ARG A 50 8.59 -14.75 0.62
N PHE A 51 9.44 -15.52 -0.05
CA PHE A 51 9.14 -16.92 -0.31
C PHE A 51 9.35 -17.73 0.97
N GLN A 52 8.26 -18.22 1.56
CA GLN A 52 8.27 -19.03 2.77
C GLN A 52 7.05 -19.96 2.78
N ASN A 53 7.13 -21.07 3.50
CA ASN A 53 6.03 -22.06 3.55
C ASN A 53 5.56 -22.52 2.15
N GLY A 54 6.49 -22.58 1.19
CA GLY A 54 6.23 -23.01 -0.19
C GLY A 54 5.50 -21.99 -1.08
N HIS A 55 5.32 -20.73 -0.66
CA HIS A 55 4.68 -19.68 -1.46
C HIS A 55 5.18 -18.27 -1.11
N PHE A 56 4.85 -17.27 -1.92
CA PHE A 56 5.18 -15.86 -1.65
C PHE A 56 4.16 -15.21 -0.72
N GLU A 57 4.57 -14.97 0.52
CA GLU A 57 3.77 -14.26 1.53
C GLU A 57 4.13 -12.78 1.55
N LEU A 58 3.13 -11.90 1.61
CA LEU A 58 3.32 -10.47 1.78
C LEU A 58 3.80 -10.21 3.22
N ILE A 59 4.99 -9.63 3.34
CA ILE A 59 5.61 -9.31 4.63
C ILE A 59 5.62 -7.82 4.91
N GLY A 60 5.53 -6.99 3.88
CA GLY A 60 5.54 -5.54 3.95
C GLY A 60 4.63 -4.94 2.89
N PHE A 61 3.92 -3.88 3.26
CA PHE A 61 3.09 -3.09 2.37
C PHE A 61 3.37 -1.62 2.66
N PHE A 62 3.79 -0.90 1.63
CA PHE A 62 3.87 0.55 1.66
C PHE A 62 2.86 1.13 0.67
N SER A 63 2.14 2.17 1.09
CA SER A 63 1.36 2.99 0.16
C SER A 63 1.49 4.45 0.51
N GLU A 64 1.41 5.27 -0.51
CA GLU A 64 1.40 6.70 -0.38
C GLU A 64 0.41 7.32 -1.35
N SER A 65 -0.17 8.45 -0.95
CA SER A 65 -1.06 9.20 -1.84
C SER A 65 -1.34 10.61 -1.33
N GLY A 66 -1.69 11.50 -2.25
CA GLY A 66 -2.01 12.87 -1.90
C GLY A 66 -2.00 13.82 -3.07
N LYS A 67 -2.15 15.11 -2.74
CA LYS A 67 -1.95 16.21 -3.68
C LYS A 67 -0.65 16.89 -3.30
N PRO A 68 0.36 16.92 -4.19
CA PRO A 68 1.61 17.62 -3.94
C PRO A 68 1.37 19.03 -3.40
N GLU A 69 2.20 19.47 -2.46
CA GLU A 69 2.13 20.78 -1.79
C GLU A 69 0.87 21.04 -0.94
N GLU A 70 -0.13 20.15 -0.95
CA GLU A 70 -1.35 20.31 -0.15
C GLU A 70 -1.39 19.32 1.02
N TYR A 71 -1.30 18.03 0.74
CA TYR A 71 -1.25 16.97 1.75
C TYR A 71 -0.68 15.67 1.18
N TRP A 72 -0.08 14.88 2.06
CA TRP A 72 0.43 13.54 1.74
C TRP A 72 0.03 12.54 2.82
N THR A 73 -0.38 11.34 2.42
CA THR A 73 -0.73 10.24 3.33
C THR A 73 0.15 9.06 3.04
N THR A 74 0.74 8.45 4.08
CA THR A 74 1.53 7.23 3.99
C THR A 74 0.97 6.16 4.92
N VAL A 75 1.08 4.90 4.48
CA VAL A 75 0.81 3.71 5.27
C VAL A 75 1.99 2.77 5.09
N ASP A 76 2.71 2.50 6.17
CA ASP A 76 3.71 1.43 6.24
C ASP A 76 3.17 0.32 7.15
N PHE A 77 2.92 -0.85 6.56
CA PHE A 77 2.45 -2.02 7.26
C PHE A 77 3.49 -3.14 7.20
N ASN A 78 4.08 -3.45 8.34
CA ASN A 78 4.88 -4.64 8.54
C ASN A 78 3.98 -5.81 8.95
N LEU A 79 3.61 -6.67 7.98
CA LEU A 79 2.69 -7.79 8.20
C LEU A 79 3.30 -8.86 9.12
N SER A 80 4.63 -8.99 9.16
CA SER A 80 5.31 -9.96 10.04
C SER A 80 5.13 -9.63 11.53
N THR A 81 5.10 -8.34 11.89
CA THR A 81 4.90 -7.89 13.28
C THR A 81 3.46 -7.47 13.56
N GLY A 82 2.70 -7.17 12.50
CA GLY A 82 1.39 -6.56 12.58
C GLY A 82 1.42 -5.03 12.74
N LYS A 83 2.60 -4.39 12.73
CA LYS A 83 2.73 -2.95 12.98
C LYS A 83 2.33 -2.14 11.76
N ILE A 84 1.36 -1.27 11.94
CA ILE A 84 0.92 -0.26 10.97
C ILE A 84 1.37 1.11 11.48
N VAL A 85 2.02 1.88 10.61
CA VAL A 85 2.32 3.30 10.81
C VAL A 85 1.53 4.08 9.74
N TYR A 86 0.59 4.89 10.20
CA TYR A 86 -0.19 5.79 9.37
C TYR A 86 0.23 7.22 9.65
N GLU A 87 0.50 7.99 8.59
CA GLU A 87 0.80 9.41 8.68
C GLU A 87 0.03 10.15 7.59
N LYS A 88 -0.58 11.28 7.95
CA LYS A 88 -1.15 12.26 7.03
C LYS A 88 -0.55 13.61 7.37
N GLU A 89 0.31 14.09 6.50
CA GLU A 89 0.91 15.42 6.58
C GLU A 89 0.07 16.39 5.76
N VAL A 90 -0.25 17.55 6.36
CA VAL A 90 -1.09 18.56 5.72
C VAL A 90 -0.38 19.91 5.75
N ALA A 91 -0.09 20.45 4.57
CA ALA A 91 0.42 21.80 4.40
C ALA A 91 -0.73 22.83 4.39
N ASN A 92 -1.78 22.59 3.59
CA ASN A 92 -2.98 23.44 3.56
C ASN A 92 -3.99 23.02 4.65
N LYS A 93 -3.72 23.44 5.89
CA LYS A 93 -4.56 23.11 7.05
C LYS A 93 -5.97 23.71 7.00
N LYS A 94 -6.14 24.83 6.29
CA LYS A 94 -7.43 25.52 6.16
C LYS A 94 -8.45 24.64 5.42
N GLU A 95 -7.99 23.91 4.42
CA GLU A 95 -8.83 23.05 3.59
C GLU A 95 -8.87 21.60 4.08
N TYR A 96 -7.72 21.06 4.51
CA TYR A 96 -7.59 19.61 4.79
C TYR A 96 -7.47 19.26 6.27
N GLY A 97 -7.55 20.26 7.16
CA GLY A 97 -7.47 20.10 8.61
C GLY A 97 -6.04 19.84 9.10
N ASN A 98 -5.93 19.32 10.32
CA ASN A 98 -4.63 19.04 10.94
C ASN A 98 -4.03 17.72 10.45
N SER A 99 -2.69 17.66 10.46
CA SER A 99 -1.95 16.41 10.29
C SER A 99 -2.37 15.35 11.31
N LYS A 100 -2.34 14.09 10.90
CA LYS A 100 -2.71 12.94 11.73
C LYS A 100 -1.61 11.89 11.70
N LYS A 101 -1.40 11.21 12.83
CA LYS A 101 -0.46 10.10 12.93
C LYS A 101 -0.98 9.05 13.90
N GLU A 102 -0.83 7.80 13.52
CA GLU A 102 -1.24 6.66 14.35
C GLU A 102 -0.34 5.45 14.11
N VAL A 103 0.04 4.80 15.22
CA VAL A 103 0.67 3.48 15.19
C VAL A 103 -0.33 2.49 15.78
N PHE A 104 -0.63 1.43 15.04
CA PHE A 104 -1.62 0.43 15.42
C PHE A 104 -1.08 -0.97 15.12
N ILE A 105 -1.45 -1.96 15.94
CA ILE A 105 -1.04 -3.36 15.75
C ILE A 105 -2.24 -4.17 15.24
N LYS A 106 -2.16 -4.63 13.99
CA LYS A 106 -3.10 -5.59 13.38
C LYS A 106 -2.36 -6.87 12.99
N LYS A 107 -2.57 -7.93 13.75
CA LYS A 107 -1.98 -9.26 13.48
C LYS A 107 -2.92 -10.18 12.74
N GLY A 108 -2.36 -11.24 12.16
CA GLY A 108 -3.11 -12.37 11.59
C GLY A 108 -3.61 -12.17 10.15
N MET A 109 -3.26 -11.06 9.49
CA MET A 109 -3.54 -10.89 8.07
C MET A 109 -2.59 -11.75 7.24
N LYS A 110 -3.17 -12.66 6.46
CA LYS A 110 -2.43 -13.52 5.52
C LYS A 110 -2.73 -13.10 4.10
N ILE A 111 -1.74 -12.50 3.45
CA ILE A 111 -1.82 -12.05 2.06
C ILE A 111 -0.66 -12.69 1.30
N ASN A 112 -0.93 -13.14 0.08
CA ASN A 112 0.06 -13.71 -0.84
C ASN A 112 -0.15 -13.14 -2.25
N LEU A 113 0.67 -13.55 -3.21
CA LEU A 113 0.54 -13.07 -4.58
C LEU A 113 -0.87 -13.33 -5.17
N GLN A 114 -1.48 -14.47 -4.87
CA GLN A 114 -2.74 -14.91 -5.49
C GLN A 114 -3.96 -14.15 -4.98
N ASN A 115 -3.94 -13.72 -3.72
CA ASN A 115 -5.04 -12.98 -3.12
C ASN A 115 -4.76 -11.48 -2.96
N ARG A 116 -3.68 -10.93 -3.54
CA ARG A 116 -3.26 -9.54 -3.30
C ARG A 116 -4.35 -8.50 -3.61
N ASN A 117 -4.65 -8.24 -4.88
CA ASN A 117 -5.73 -7.34 -5.28
C ASN A 117 -7.02 -8.13 -5.47
N GLN A 118 -8.04 -7.80 -4.68
CA GLN A 118 -9.35 -8.45 -4.70
C GLN A 118 -10.40 -7.45 -5.17
N GLU A 119 -11.53 -7.93 -5.70
CA GLU A 119 -12.66 -7.08 -6.13
C GLU A 119 -13.14 -6.20 -4.97
N LYS A 120 -13.24 -6.78 -3.78
CA LYS A 120 -13.45 -6.03 -2.54
C LYS A 120 -12.11 -5.82 -1.84
N ARG A 121 -11.65 -4.56 -1.79
CA ARG A 121 -10.42 -4.18 -1.10
C ARG A 121 -10.53 -4.47 0.40
N ARG A 122 -9.41 -4.84 1.04
CA ARG A 122 -9.37 -4.99 2.49
C ARG A 122 -9.28 -3.62 3.11
N GLU A 123 -10.22 -3.31 3.98
CA GLU A 123 -10.27 -2.06 4.73
C GLU A 123 -9.87 -2.31 6.18
N ILE A 124 -9.08 -1.41 6.74
CA ILE A 124 -8.83 -1.33 8.19
C ILE A 124 -9.23 0.07 8.65
N LEU A 125 -10.09 0.13 9.65
CA LEU A 125 -10.42 1.37 10.35
C LEU A 125 -9.43 1.58 11.50
N LEU A 126 -8.71 2.69 11.47
CA LEU A 126 -7.76 3.03 12.53
C LEU A 126 -8.49 3.48 13.80
N PRO A 127 -8.18 2.90 14.97
CA PRO A 127 -8.98 3.11 16.18
C PRO A 127 -8.93 4.55 16.72
N LYS A 128 -7.82 5.28 16.59
CA LYS A 128 -7.68 6.64 17.16
C LYS A 128 -8.11 7.72 16.16
N THR A 129 -7.53 7.72 14.97
CA THR A 129 -7.76 8.74 13.94
C THR A 129 -9.08 8.56 13.18
N LYS A 130 -9.66 7.36 13.24
CA LYS A 130 -10.86 6.94 12.49
C LYS A 130 -10.67 6.96 10.97
N GLU A 131 -9.43 7.02 10.50
CA GLU A 131 -9.09 6.97 9.09
C GLU A 131 -9.20 5.53 8.58
N LYS A 132 -9.57 5.40 7.30
CA LYS A 132 -9.65 4.11 6.60
C LYS A 132 -8.37 3.92 5.80
N ILE A 133 -7.70 2.80 6.01
CA ILE A 133 -6.59 2.36 5.17
C ILE A 133 -7.02 1.15 4.34
N TYR A 134 -6.48 1.06 3.12
CA TYR A 134 -6.82 0.01 2.17
C TYR A 134 -5.58 -0.79 1.81
N ILE A 135 -5.63 -2.09 2.06
CA ILE A 135 -4.54 -3.04 1.75
C ILE A 135 -5.02 -3.99 0.66
#